data_AF-A0A950V0Q3-F1
#
_entry.id   AF-A0A950V0Q3-F1
#
_cell.length_a   1.000
_cell.length_b   1.000
_cell.length_c   1.000
_cell.angle_alpha   90.00
_cell.angle_beta   90.00
_cell.angle_gamma   90.00
#
_symmetry.space_group_name_H-M   'P 1'
#
loop_
_entity.id
_entity.type
_entity.pdbx_description
1 polymer ?
#
loop_
_entity_poly.entity_id
_entity_poly.type
_entity_poly.pdbx_seq_one_letter_code
_entity_poly.pdbx_strand_id
1 'polypeptide(L)'
;MLEVTILGCGSSTGVPRLGGPGGAGDWGACDPANPKNRRRRCSILVRRCNPAGTTTVLVDTSPDLREQLLDAHCAQLDGVCITHDHADQTHGLDDLRALVFRSGERVPVYSDRPCLEVLKRKFGYAFETPPGSSYPPIVTAHEIEAGETFEIAGEGGALPVLAFPQTHGRIQSLGFRFGPLAYSSDVNALSDDAFAMLQGIECWVVDAL
;
A
#
# COMPACT_ATOMS: atom_id res chain seq x y z
N MET A 1 2.35 -0.39 -20.75
CA MET A 1 2.19 -1.71 -20.11
C MET A 1 1.91 -1.50 -18.63
N LEU A 2 1.04 -2.30 -18.02
CA LEU A 2 0.81 -2.30 -16.57
C LEU A 2 1.54 -3.53 -15.97
N GLU A 3 2.35 -3.30 -14.95
CA GLU A 3 3.07 -4.33 -14.19
C GLU A 3 2.64 -4.25 -12.72
N VAL A 4 2.55 -5.41 -12.08
CA VAL A 4 2.17 -5.54 -10.67
C VAL A 4 3.17 -6.45 -9.99
N THR A 5 3.75 -5.99 -8.88
CA THR A 5 4.61 -6.79 -8.01
C THR A 5 3.93 -6.97 -6.66
N ILE A 6 3.77 -8.22 -6.22
CA ILE A 6 3.38 -8.53 -4.85
C ILE A 6 4.60 -8.34 -3.95
N LEU A 7 4.63 -7.24 -3.20
CA LEU A 7 5.73 -6.90 -2.28
C LEU A 7 5.65 -7.71 -0.98
N GLY A 8 4.44 -8.07 -0.58
CA GLY A 8 4.17 -8.98 0.52
C GLY A 8 2.78 -9.57 0.41
N CYS A 9 2.58 -10.73 1.03
CA CYS A 9 1.32 -11.49 1.01
C CYS A 9 1.06 -12.20 2.35
N GLY A 10 1.67 -11.72 3.42
CA GLY A 10 1.45 -12.20 4.78
C GLY A 10 0.34 -11.41 5.47
N SER A 11 -0.19 -11.98 6.54
CA SER A 11 -1.05 -11.26 7.49
C SER A 11 -0.26 -10.18 8.23
N SER A 12 -0.94 -9.44 9.11
CA SER A 12 -0.36 -8.37 9.94
C SER A 12 0.91 -8.77 10.71
N THR A 13 1.06 -10.05 11.03
CA THR A 13 2.21 -10.59 11.78
C THR A 13 3.29 -11.22 10.89
N GLY A 14 3.08 -11.26 9.58
CA GLY A 14 3.96 -11.96 8.63
C GLY A 14 3.95 -13.48 8.80
N VAL A 15 4.78 -14.15 8.02
CA VAL A 15 5.10 -15.58 8.19
C VAL A 15 6.61 -15.78 8.09
N PRO A 16 7.26 -16.40 9.10
CA PRO A 16 6.67 -16.85 10.37
C PRO A 16 6.29 -15.69 11.30
N ARG A 17 5.38 -15.97 12.24
CA ARG A 17 5.13 -15.07 13.39
C ARG A 17 6.31 -15.09 14.34
N LEU A 18 6.45 -14.06 15.18
CA LEU A 18 7.43 -14.09 16.27
C LEU A 18 7.13 -15.25 17.24
N GLY A 19 8.19 -15.91 17.74
CA GLY A 19 8.08 -17.04 18.67
C GLY A 19 8.59 -18.36 18.07
N GLY A 20 7.84 -19.44 18.28
CA GLY A 20 8.18 -20.79 17.82
C GLY A 20 9.29 -21.49 18.63
N PRO A 21 9.53 -22.79 18.39
CA PRO A 21 10.58 -23.55 19.07
C PRO A 21 11.95 -22.89 18.92
N GLY A 22 12.61 -22.59 20.04
CA GLY A 22 13.93 -21.94 20.04
C GLY A 22 13.97 -20.52 19.49
N GLY A 23 12.82 -19.85 19.29
CA GLY A 23 12.75 -18.50 18.73
C GLY A 23 12.92 -18.42 17.21
N ALA A 24 12.84 -19.55 16.50
CA ALA A 24 13.01 -19.62 15.04
C ALA A 24 11.78 -19.16 14.22
N GLY A 25 10.73 -18.69 14.90
CA GLY A 25 9.46 -18.28 14.32
C GLY A 25 8.37 -19.35 14.42
N ASP A 26 7.13 -18.93 14.61
CA ASP A 26 5.95 -19.79 14.51
C ASP A 26 5.43 -19.78 13.06
N TRP A 27 5.66 -20.90 12.36
CA TRP A 27 5.25 -21.10 10.97
C TRP A 27 3.81 -21.60 10.82
N GLY A 28 3.14 -21.98 11.91
CA GLY A 28 1.86 -22.68 11.87
C GLY A 28 1.96 -23.94 10.99
N ALA A 29 1.07 -24.05 10.00
CA ALA A 29 1.06 -25.15 9.04
C ALA A 29 1.97 -24.93 7.81
N CYS A 30 2.67 -23.80 7.72
CA CYS A 30 3.54 -23.52 6.59
C CYS A 30 4.84 -24.35 6.68
N ASP A 31 5.27 -24.90 5.55
CA ASP A 31 6.59 -25.54 5.42
C ASP A 31 7.70 -24.48 5.46
N PRO A 32 8.60 -24.49 6.47
CA PRO A 32 9.70 -23.53 6.59
C PRO A 32 10.79 -23.69 5.53
N ALA A 33 10.87 -24.85 4.86
CA ALA A 33 11.84 -25.09 3.79
C ALA A 33 11.42 -24.48 2.45
N ASN A 34 10.13 -24.17 2.28
CA ASN A 34 9.64 -23.53 1.06
C ASN A 34 9.78 -22.00 1.17
N PRO A 35 10.65 -21.36 0.36
CA PRO A 35 10.92 -19.91 0.48
C PRO A 35 9.68 -19.05 0.23
N LYS A 36 8.67 -19.55 -0.50
CA LYS A 36 7.40 -18.83 -0.74
C LYS A 36 6.54 -18.68 0.52
N ASN A 37 6.82 -19.48 1.55
CA ASN A 37 6.10 -19.39 2.83
C ASN A 37 6.67 -18.32 3.75
N ARG A 38 7.83 -17.72 3.42
CA ARG A 38 8.30 -16.55 4.15
C ARG A 38 7.61 -15.31 3.58
N ARG A 39 6.70 -14.72 4.36
CA ARG A 39 5.82 -13.64 3.88
C ARG A 39 6.00 -12.38 4.71
N ARG A 40 6.34 -11.29 4.02
CA ARG A 40 6.25 -9.91 4.54
C ARG A 40 4.77 -9.46 4.60
N ARG A 41 4.47 -8.42 5.38
CA ARG A 41 3.12 -7.82 5.45
C ARG A 41 2.65 -7.38 4.07
N CYS A 42 1.35 -7.47 3.80
CA CYS A 42 0.82 -7.28 2.46
C CYS A 42 1.06 -5.87 1.92
N SER A 43 1.40 -5.78 0.64
CA SER A 43 1.57 -4.54 -0.12
C SER A 43 1.79 -4.92 -1.58
N ILE A 44 1.43 -4.03 -2.51
CA ILE A 44 1.73 -4.20 -3.93
C ILE A 44 2.37 -2.94 -4.51
N LEU A 45 3.18 -3.15 -5.54
CA LEU A 45 3.72 -2.08 -6.39
C LEU A 45 3.10 -2.18 -7.77
N VAL A 46 2.48 -1.10 -8.23
CA VAL A 46 1.86 -1.00 -9.55
C VAL A 46 2.67 -0.05 -10.40
N ARG A 47 3.08 -0.48 -11.60
CA ARG A 47 3.86 0.32 -12.54
C ARG A 47 3.14 0.43 -13.88
N ARG A 48 2.98 1.67 -14.37
CA ARG A 48 2.61 1.95 -15.75
C ARG A 48 3.88 2.33 -16.51
N CYS A 49 4.29 1.52 -17.46
CA CYS A 49 5.51 1.74 -18.25
C CYS A 49 5.17 2.13 -19.69
N ASN A 50 5.87 3.14 -20.22
CA ASN A 50 5.82 3.55 -21.62
C ASN A 50 7.27 3.86 -22.10
N PRO A 51 7.49 4.26 -23.37
CA PRO A 51 8.84 4.62 -23.85
C PRO A 51 9.46 5.87 -23.21
N ALA A 52 8.66 6.75 -22.60
CA ALA A 52 9.11 7.97 -21.92
C ALA A 52 9.53 7.73 -20.47
N GLY A 53 9.00 6.69 -19.81
CA GLY A 53 9.39 6.30 -18.46
C GLY A 53 8.34 5.45 -17.74
N THR A 54 8.34 5.53 -16.40
CA THR A 54 7.48 4.70 -15.54
C THR A 54 6.76 5.55 -14.50
N THR A 55 5.45 5.36 -14.38
CA THR A 55 4.65 5.85 -13.25
C THR A 55 4.52 4.70 -12.24
N THR A 56 4.93 4.92 -11.01
CA THR A 56 5.03 3.91 -9.95
C THR A 56 4.14 4.29 -8.77
N VAL A 57 3.17 3.43 -8.47
CA VAL A 57 2.22 3.59 -7.37
C VAL A 57 2.39 2.46 -6.38
N LEU A 58 2.52 2.80 -5.11
CA LEU A 58 2.54 1.85 -4.00
C LEU A 58 1.13 1.74 -3.39
N VAL A 59 0.73 0.53 -2.99
CA VAL A 59 -0.42 0.34 -2.09
C VAL A 59 0.10 -0.11 -0.73
N ASP A 60 -0.20 0.69 0.29
CA ASP A 60 0.22 0.55 1.69
C ASP A 60 1.73 0.68 1.95
N THR A 61 2.09 1.34 3.05
CA THR A 61 3.45 1.52 3.54
C THR A 61 3.70 0.58 4.71
N SER A 62 3.81 -0.72 4.42
CA SER A 62 3.98 -1.74 5.46
C SER A 62 5.27 -1.53 6.27
N PRO A 63 5.41 -2.05 7.50
CA PRO A 63 6.67 -1.92 8.21
C PRO A 63 7.82 -2.74 7.58
N ASP A 64 7.57 -3.49 6.49
CA ASP A 64 8.61 -4.14 5.67
C ASP A 64 9.01 -3.26 4.46
N LEU A 65 8.49 -2.02 4.34
CA LEU A 65 8.55 -1.19 3.14
C LEU A 65 9.96 -1.03 2.58
N ARG A 66 10.94 -0.66 3.41
CA ARG A 66 12.33 -0.50 2.96
C ARG A 66 12.83 -1.75 2.23
N GLU A 67 12.66 -2.92 2.83
CA GLU A 67 13.12 -4.19 2.26
C GLU A 67 12.30 -4.58 1.01
N GLN A 68 10.99 -4.28 1.02
CA GLN A 68 10.11 -4.49 -0.13
C GLN A 68 10.54 -3.66 -1.35
N LEU A 69 10.83 -2.38 -1.16
CA LEU A 69 11.24 -1.49 -2.24
C LEU A 69 12.66 -1.79 -2.74
N LEU A 70 13.57 -2.20 -1.84
CA LEU A 70 14.92 -2.63 -2.23
C LEU A 70 14.87 -3.86 -3.15
N ASP A 71 14.08 -4.88 -2.78
CA ASP A 71 13.92 -6.10 -3.58
C ASP A 71 13.20 -5.83 -4.92
N ALA A 72 12.27 -4.87 -4.94
CA ALA A 72 11.58 -4.44 -6.16
C ALA A 72 12.38 -3.44 -7.02
N HIS A 73 13.62 -3.13 -6.62
CA HIS A 73 14.47 -2.10 -7.22
C HIS A 73 13.72 -0.77 -7.45
N CYS A 74 12.87 -0.41 -6.49
CA CYS A 74 11.98 0.74 -6.60
C CYS A 74 12.69 1.99 -6.09
N ALA A 75 13.22 2.74 -7.04
CA ALA A 75 13.92 3.99 -6.75
C ALA A 75 12.99 5.20 -6.71
N GLN A 76 11.70 5.15 -7.05
CA GLN A 76 10.81 6.33 -6.98
C GLN A 76 9.35 5.92 -6.84
N LEU A 77 8.53 6.82 -6.28
CA LEU A 77 7.09 6.65 -6.15
C LEU A 77 6.42 7.95 -6.59
N ASP A 78 5.47 7.84 -7.51
CA ASP A 78 4.63 8.95 -7.98
C ASP A 78 3.37 9.11 -7.11
N GLY A 79 2.99 8.07 -6.38
CA GLY A 79 1.93 8.13 -5.39
C GLY A 79 1.86 6.88 -4.51
N VAL A 80 1.21 7.04 -3.37
CA VAL A 80 0.93 5.97 -2.40
C VAL A 80 -0.56 5.95 -2.13
N CYS A 81 -1.22 4.81 -2.33
CA CYS A 81 -2.60 4.60 -1.91
C CYS A 81 -2.59 3.85 -0.57
N ILE A 82 -3.29 4.34 0.45
CA ILE A 82 -3.43 3.65 1.73
C ILE A 82 -4.84 3.06 1.81
N THR A 83 -4.93 1.77 2.15
CA THR A 83 -6.20 1.04 2.22
C THR A 83 -6.95 1.37 3.51
N HIS A 84 -6.25 1.39 4.64
CA HIS A 84 -6.78 1.72 5.98
C HIS A 84 -5.65 1.97 6.98
N ASP A 85 -5.98 2.42 8.19
CA ASP A 85 -5.01 2.94 9.16
C ASP A 85 -4.31 1.89 10.05
N HIS A 86 -4.45 0.59 9.77
CA HIS A 86 -3.80 -0.45 10.57
C HIS A 86 -2.27 -0.41 10.48
N ALA A 87 -1.63 -0.97 11.50
CA ALA A 87 -0.19 -0.86 11.73
C ALA A 87 0.63 -1.51 10.61
N ASP A 88 0.21 -2.70 10.20
CA ASP A 88 0.81 -3.48 9.13
C ASP A 88 0.71 -2.82 7.76
N GLN A 89 -0.20 -1.86 7.58
CA GLN A 89 -0.34 -1.07 6.34
C GLN A 89 0.36 0.28 6.38
N THR A 90 0.66 0.82 7.57
CA THR A 90 1.04 2.25 7.71
C THR A 90 2.37 2.50 8.41
N HIS A 91 2.91 1.54 9.17
CA HIS A 91 4.06 1.80 10.05
C HIS A 91 5.43 1.86 9.33
N GLY A 92 5.46 1.71 8.00
CA GLY A 92 6.64 2.00 7.17
C GLY A 92 6.69 3.42 6.60
N LEU A 93 5.73 4.29 6.90
CA LEU A 93 5.59 5.62 6.28
C LEU A 93 6.90 6.45 6.30
N ASP A 94 7.70 6.39 7.38
CA ASP A 94 8.92 7.18 7.49
C ASP A 94 10.01 6.77 6.49
N ASP A 95 10.00 5.53 5.98
CA ASP A 95 10.95 5.08 4.95
C ASP A 95 10.81 5.88 3.64
N LEU A 96 9.66 6.52 3.40
CA LEU A 96 9.44 7.43 2.27
C LEU A 96 10.38 8.65 2.29
N ARG A 97 10.92 9.01 3.46
CA ARG A 97 11.87 10.12 3.63
C ARG A 97 13.09 10.01 2.72
N ALA A 98 13.61 8.79 2.55
CA ALA A 98 14.75 8.56 1.65
C ALA A 98 14.40 8.87 0.20
N LEU A 99 13.14 8.67 -0.20
CA LEU A 99 12.67 9.02 -1.54
C LEU A 99 12.56 10.54 -1.71
N VAL A 100 12.05 11.25 -0.70
CA VAL A 100 11.97 12.72 -0.68
C VAL A 100 13.34 13.37 -0.73
N PHE A 101 14.33 12.83 0.00
CA PHE A 101 15.70 13.34 -0.08
C PHE A 101 16.32 13.25 -1.47
N ARG A 102 15.91 12.25 -2.26
CA ARG A 102 16.39 12.06 -3.62
C ARG A 102 15.61 12.93 -4.63
N SER A 103 14.28 12.98 -4.55
CA SER A 103 13.47 13.74 -5.51
C SER A 103 13.43 15.24 -5.22
N GLY A 104 13.59 15.64 -3.95
CA GLY A 104 13.31 17.00 -3.48
C GLY A 104 11.81 17.30 -3.35
N GLU A 105 10.94 16.32 -3.57
CA GLU A 105 9.49 16.47 -3.59
C GLU A 105 8.83 15.53 -2.58
N ARG A 106 7.74 16.00 -1.94
CA ARG A 106 6.93 15.19 -1.03
C ARG A 106 6.18 14.14 -1.81
N VAL A 107 6.03 12.95 -1.22
CA VAL A 107 5.29 11.84 -1.83
C VAL A 107 3.78 12.08 -1.68
N PRO A 108 2.99 12.08 -2.76
CA PRO A 108 1.53 12.12 -2.68
C PRO A 108 0.98 10.86 -2.01
N VAL A 109 0.13 11.02 -0.99
CA VAL A 109 -0.54 9.94 -0.26
C VAL A 109 -2.05 10.11 -0.40
N TYR A 110 -2.72 9.08 -0.92
CA TYR A 110 -4.15 9.03 -1.20
C TYR A 110 -4.85 8.07 -0.25
N SER A 111 -5.88 8.54 0.45
CA SER A 111 -6.72 7.71 1.31
C SER A 111 -8.01 8.42 1.67
N ASP A 112 -8.97 7.70 2.24
CA ASP A 112 -10.16 8.32 2.82
C ASP A 112 -9.84 9.24 4.01
N ARG A 113 -10.76 10.15 4.28
CA ARG A 113 -10.62 11.13 5.38
C ARG A 113 -10.40 10.46 6.75
N PRO A 114 -11.18 9.43 7.17
CA PRO A 114 -10.95 8.75 8.44
C PRO A 114 -9.51 8.25 8.61
N CYS A 115 -8.96 7.58 7.59
CA CYS A 115 -7.59 7.07 7.63
C CYS A 115 -6.57 8.23 7.67
N LEU A 116 -6.71 9.24 6.81
CA LEU A 116 -5.79 10.40 6.80
C LEU A 116 -5.74 11.10 8.15
N GLU A 117 -6.88 11.25 8.83
CA GLU A 117 -6.92 11.85 10.16
C GLU A 117 -6.22 10.98 11.22
N VAL A 118 -6.28 9.65 11.12
CA VAL A 118 -5.48 8.78 11.98
C VAL A 118 -3.99 8.91 11.66
N LEU A 119 -3.62 8.91 10.39
CA LEU A 119 -2.22 9.05 9.95
C LEU A 119 -1.61 10.37 10.42
N LYS A 120 -2.33 11.49 10.31
CA LYS A 120 -1.87 12.80 10.84
C LYS A 120 -1.68 12.77 12.35
N ARG A 121 -2.48 12.00 13.10
CA ARG A 121 -2.27 11.82 14.56
C ARG A 121 -1.06 10.95 14.88
N LYS A 122 -0.87 9.84 14.16
CA LYS A 122 0.24 8.89 14.38
C LYS A 122 1.60 9.45 13.91
N PHE A 123 1.59 10.16 12.78
CA PHE A 123 2.77 10.56 12.02
C PHE A 123 2.74 12.05 11.64
N GLY A 124 2.22 12.93 12.50
CA GLY A 124 2.01 14.34 12.17
C GLY A 124 3.23 15.05 11.58
N TYR A 125 4.44 14.70 12.05
CA TYR A 125 5.70 15.23 11.52
C TYR A 125 5.94 14.94 10.03
N ALA A 126 5.30 13.91 9.48
CA ALA A 126 5.41 13.55 8.07
C ALA A 126 4.58 14.46 7.16
N PHE A 127 3.51 15.07 7.70
CA PHE A 127 2.60 15.96 6.98
C PHE A 127 2.95 17.43 7.18
N GLU A 128 3.38 17.80 8.40
CA GLU A 128 3.71 19.16 8.79
C GLU A 128 4.94 19.20 9.71
N THR A 129 5.76 20.25 9.60
CA THR A 129 6.94 20.42 10.46
C THR A 129 6.47 20.87 11.85
N PRO A 130 6.73 20.10 12.92
CA PRO A 130 6.30 20.48 14.26
C PRO A 130 7.13 21.65 14.81
N PRO A 131 6.59 22.44 15.75
CA PRO A 131 7.34 23.52 16.40
C PRO A 131 8.69 23.05 16.97
N GLY A 132 9.77 23.75 16.62
CA GLY A 132 11.12 23.42 17.08
C GLY A 132 11.84 22.33 16.28
N SER A 133 11.22 21.75 15.24
CA SER A 133 11.88 20.81 14.32
C SER A 133 12.38 21.50 13.06
N SER A 134 13.53 21.04 12.56
CA SER A 134 14.07 21.42 11.24
C SER A 134 13.76 20.40 10.15
N TYR A 135 13.09 19.29 10.49
CA TYR A 135 12.77 18.25 9.52
C TYR A 135 11.58 18.68 8.65
N PRO A 136 11.75 18.74 7.31
CA PRO A 136 10.65 19.04 6.41
C PRO A 136 9.68 17.85 6.37
N PRO A 137 8.39 18.11 6.04
CA PRO A 137 7.43 17.03 5.85
C PRO A 137 7.76 16.23 4.60
N ILE A 138 7.34 14.98 4.58
CA ILE A 138 7.70 14.01 3.55
C ILE A 138 6.52 13.59 2.68
N VAL A 139 5.29 13.86 3.09
CA VAL A 139 4.08 13.49 2.35
C VAL A 139 3.15 14.67 2.12
N THR A 140 2.37 14.58 1.04
CA THR A 140 1.23 15.47 0.76
C THR A 140 -0.04 14.61 0.77
N ALA A 141 -1.00 14.95 1.62
CA ALA A 141 -2.25 14.20 1.72
C ALA A 141 -3.23 14.60 0.62
N HIS A 142 -3.83 13.60 -0.02
CA HIS A 142 -4.92 13.72 -0.98
C HIS A 142 -6.10 12.90 -0.46
N GLU A 143 -7.17 13.58 -0.05
CA GLU A 143 -8.41 12.93 0.36
C GLU A 143 -9.11 12.38 -0.89
N ILE A 144 -9.55 11.12 -0.81
CA ILE A 144 -10.35 10.44 -1.82
C ILE A 144 -11.58 9.81 -1.16
N GLU A 145 -12.62 9.57 -1.94
CA GLU A 145 -13.84 8.90 -1.47
C GLU A 145 -13.99 7.49 -2.07
N ALA A 146 -14.69 6.61 -1.36
CA ALA A 146 -15.02 5.30 -1.90
C ALA A 146 -15.95 5.43 -3.12
N GLY A 147 -15.62 4.76 -4.22
CA GLY A 147 -16.29 4.89 -5.52
C GLY A 147 -15.71 5.99 -6.42
N GLU A 148 -14.74 6.77 -5.93
CA GLU A 148 -14.06 7.79 -6.72
C GLU A 148 -12.99 7.18 -7.65
N THR A 149 -12.90 7.71 -8.87
CA THR A 149 -11.76 7.51 -9.76
C THR A 149 -10.90 8.76 -9.77
N PHE A 150 -9.61 8.59 -9.47
CA PHE A 150 -8.61 9.64 -9.52
C PHE A 150 -7.41 9.19 -10.37
N GLU A 151 -6.47 10.10 -10.64
CA GLU A 151 -5.29 9.81 -11.45
C GLU A 151 -4.00 10.13 -10.71
N ILE A 152 -3.02 9.24 -10.83
CA ILE A 152 -1.64 9.49 -10.38
C ILE A 152 -0.76 9.62 -11.63
N ALA A 153 -0.12 10.77 -11.80
CA ALA A 153 0.73 11.06 -12.95
C ALA A 153 2.21 10.82 -12.66
N GLY A 154 2.94 10.37 -13.68
CA GLY A 154 4.38 10.16 -13.68
C GLY A 154 4.87 10.00 -15.12
N GLU A 155 6.14 9.65 -15.31
CA GLU A 155 6.74 9.56 -16.65
C GLU A 155 6.08 8.48 -17.55
N GLY A 156 5.49 7.46 -16.94
CA GLY A 156 4.71 6.41 -17.60
C GLY A 156 3.31 6.87 -18.09
N GLY A 157 2.95 8.13 -17.83
CA GLY A 157 1.64 8.72 -18.05
C GLY A 157 0.70 8.56 -16.85
N ALA A 158 -0.43 9.27 -16.89
CA ALA A 158 -1.45 9.20 -15.84
C ALA A 158 -1.98 7.77 -15.66
N LEU A 159 -2.00 7.26 -14.43
CA LEU A 159 -2.58 5.98 -14.07
C LEU A 159 -3.93 6.21 -13.37
N PRO A 160 -5.07 5.86 -14.00
CA PRO A 160 -6.37 5.91 -13.35
C PRO A 160 -6.45 4.86 -12.24
N VAL A 161 -6.96 5.27 -11.08
CA VAL A 161 -7.16 4.45 -9.89
C VAL A 161 -8.60 4.61 -9.43
N LEU A 162 -9.34 3.52 -9.36
CA LEU A 162 -10.68 3.49 -8.77
C LEU A 162 -10.56 2.94 -7.34
N ALA A 163 -10.95 3.75 -6.34
CA ALA A 163 -11.12 3.28 -4.98
C ALA A 163 -12.52 2.69 -4.81
N PHE A 164 -12.64 1.53 -4.15
CA PHE A 164 -13.94 0.91 -3.87
C PHE A 164 -14.06 0.50 -2.39
N PRO A 165 -15.25 0.58 -1.80
CA PRO A 165 -15.44 0.32 -0.38
C PRO A 165 -15.35 -1.17 -0.07
N GLN A 166 -14.74 -1.49 1.06
CA GLN A 166 -14.66 -2.83 1.61
C GLN A 166 -15.10 -2.84 3.08
N THR A 167 -15.77 -3.92 3.48
CA THR A 167 -15.99 -4.19 4.91
C THR A 167 -14.80 -4.96 5.45
N HIS A 168 -14.14 -4.40 6.46
CA HIS A 168 -13.05 -5.03 7.21
C HIS A 168 -13.46 -5.18 8.69
N GLY A 169 -14.12 -6.29 9.00
CA GLY A 169 -14.61 -6.63 10.33
C GLY A 169 -15.64 -5.62 10.82
N ARG A 170 -15.20 -4.72 11.71
CA ARG A 170 -16.03 -3.65 12.28
C ARG A 170 -15.72 -2.27 11.71
N ILE A 171 -14.75 -2.17 10.81
CA ILE A 171 -14.35 -0.93 10.16
C ILE A 171 -14.56 -1.04 8.65
N GLN A 172 -14.27 0.05 7.94
CA GLN A 172 -14.19 0.07 6.49
C GLN A 172 -12.72 0.13 6.06
N SER A 173 -12.43 -0.42 4.90
CA SER A 173 -11.16 -0.24 4.19
C SER A 173 -11.44 0.08 2.73
N LEU A 174 -10.43 0.55 2.02
CA LEU A 174 -10.47 0.74 0.57
C LEU A 174 -9.79 -0.42 -0.14
N GLY A 175 -10.41 -0.90 -1.21
CA GLY A 175 -9.75 -1.63 -2.28
C GLY A 175 -9.42 -0.69 -3.42
N PHE A 176 -8.48 -1.09 -4.27
CA PHE A 176 -8.05 -0.29 -5.42
C PHE A 176 -8.07 -1.09 -6.72
N ARG A 177 -8.59 -0.48 -7.78
CA ARG A 177 -8.60 -1.01 -9.14
C ARG A 177 -7.74 -0.15 -10.05
N PHE A 178 -6.85 -0.82 -10.79
CA PHE A 178 -5.93 -0.25 -11.77
C PHE A 178 -6.22 -0.88 -13.13
N GLY A 179 -7.20 -0.33 -13.85
CA GLY A 179 -7.66 -0.90 -15.13
C GLY A 179 -8.16 -2.35 -14.99
N PRO A 180 -7.49 -3.35 -15.59
CA PRO A 180 -7.91 -4.76 -15.52
C PRO A 180 -7.49 -5.48 -14.21
N LEU A 181 -6.76 -4.81 -13.30
CA LEU A 181 -6.35 -5.36 -12.01
C LEU A 181 -7.20 -4.78 -10.87
N ALA A 182 -7.65 -5.63 -9.94
CA ALA A 182 -8.12 -5.18 -8.62
C ALA A 182 -7.27 -5.78 -7.48
N TYR A 183 -7.11 -4.99 -6.42
CA TYR A 183 -6.44 -5.36 -5.18
C TYR A 183 -7.36 -5.11 -3.98
N SER A 184 -7.60 -6.17 -3.21
CA SER A 184 -8.46 -6.18 -2.01
C SER A 184 -7.75 -6.90 -0.86
N SER A 185 -6.88 -6.20 -0.14
CA SER A 185 -6.38 -6.66 1.16
C SER A 185 -7.39 -6.39 2.27
N ASP A 186 -7.31 -7.17 3.36
CA ASP A 186 -8.10 -6.98 4.57
C ASP A 186 -9.61 -6.83 4.29
N VAL A 187 -10.16 -7.77 3.50
CA VAL A 187 -11.58 -7.77 3.12
C VAL A 187 -12.33 -8.91 3.79
N ASN A 188 -13.43 -8.58 4.45
CA ASN A 188 -14.38 -9.57 4.98
C ASN A 188 -15.66 -9.66 4.14
N ALA A 189 -16.10 -8.54 3.56
CA ALA A 189 -17.25 -8.52 2.66
C ALA A 189 -17.18 -7.31 1.70
N LEU A 190 -17.78 -7.49 0.53
CA LEU A 190 -18.06 -6.43 -0.45
C LEU A 190 -19.57 -6.33 -0.64
N SER A 191 -20.10 -5.12 -0.77
CA SER A 191 -21.50 -4.91 -1.18
C SER A 191 -21.68 -5.25 -2.67
N ASP A 192 -22.93 -5.40 -3.12
CA ASP A 192 -23.22 -5.61 -4.54
C ASP A 192 -22.70 -4.46 -5.41
N ASP A 193 -22.77 -3.22 -4.91
CA ASP A 193 -22.22 -2.04 -5.60
C ASP A 193 -20.69 -2.12 -5.71
N ALA A 194 -19.99 -2.55 -4.64
CA ALA A 194 -18.55 -2.74 -4.68
C ALA A 194 -18.15 -3.88 -5.62
N PHE A 195 -18.90 -4.98 -5.66
CA PHE A 195 -18.71 -6.04 -6.65
C PHE A 195 -18.95 -5.55 -8.08
N ALA A 196 -19.94 -4.69 -8.31
CA ALA A 196 -20.19 -4.10 -9.62
C ALA A 196 -19.00 -3.26 -10.11
N MET A 197 -18.31 -2.56 -9.21
CA MET A 197 -17.08 -1.81 -9.52
C MET A 197 -15.92 -2.72 -9.97
N LEU A 198 -15.97 -4.01 -9.66
CA LEU A 198 -14.98 -5.02 -10.08
C LEU A 198 -15.30 -5.67 -11.43
N GLN A 199 -16.42 -5.32 -12.08
CA GLN A 199 -16.76 -5.91 -13.37
C GLN A 199 -15.70 -5.62 -14.44
N GLY A 200 -15.33 -6.66 -15.19
CA GLY A 200 -14.37 -6.59 -16.28
C GLY A 200 -12.90 -6.58 -15.86
N ILE A 201 -12.57 -6.84 -14.59
CA ILE A 201 -11.19 -7.15 -14.21
C ILE A 201 -10.76 -8.50 -14.79
N GLU A 202 -9.47 -8.60 -15.13
CA GLU A 202 -8.83 -9.82 -15.61
C GLU A 202 -8.03 -10.51 -14.49
N CYS A 203 -7.56 -9.73 -13.52
CA CYS A 203 -6.80 -10.22 -12.38
C CYS A 203 -7.35 -9.62 -11.08
N TRP A 204 -7.63 -10.48 -10.11
CA TRP A 204 -8.04 -10.07 -8.77
C TRP A 204 -7.07 -10.63 -7.74
N VAL A 205 -6.40 -9.74 -7.02
CA VAL A 205 -5.61 -10.08 -5.84
C VAL A 205 -6.49 -9.78 -4.64
N VAL A 206 -6.90 -10.83 -3.92
CA VAL A 206 -7.90 -10.75 -2.84
C VAL A 206 -7.43 -11.51 -1.61
N ASP A 207 -7.81 -10.97 -0.44
CA ASP A 207 -7.60 -11.61 0.85
C ASP A 207 -8.24 -13.01 0.93
N ALA A 208 -7.59 -13.90 1.69
CA ALA A 208 -8.01 -15.27 1.93
C ALA A 208 -7.44 -15.80 3.27
N LEU A 209 -7.64 -15.03 4.34
CA LEU A 209 -7.19 -15.33 5.71
C LEU A 209 -8.28 -15.96 6.58
#